data_AF-A0A2V6KLK2-F1
#
_entry.id   AF-A0A2V6KLK2-F1
#
_cell.length_a   1.000
_cell.length_b   1.000
_cell.length_c   1.000
_cell.angle_alpha   90.00
_cell.angle_beta   90.00
_cell.angle_gamma   90.00
#
_symmetry.space_group_name_H-M   'P 1'
#
loop_
_entity.id
_entity.type
_entity.pdbx_description
1 polymer ?
#
loop_
_entity_poly.entity_id
_entity_poly.type
_entity_poly.pdbx_seq_one_letter_code
_entity_poly.pdbx_strand_id
1 'polypeptide(L)'
;LSRTELVEDQHLFPGVRFAVDAYVNFARTEPWPIAIASSLTELFAPDLMTARLAAFERFYPWIDPRGLDYFRRRVAQARGDADEALAITLEYCNMPELQREAIRALEFKCDALWSMLDAIHHAYADQDNL
;
A
#
# COMPACT_ATOMS: atom_id res chain seq x y z
N LEU A 1 17.27 -7.04 -11.64
CA LEU A 1 16.02 -6.85 -12.38
C LEU A 1 16.21 -5.76 -13.42
N SER A 2 16.04 -6.13 -14.68
CA SER A 2 15.90 -5.22 -15.80
C SER A 2 14.53 -4.55 -15.77
N ARG A 3 14.41 -3.45 -16.52
CA ARG A 3 13.12 -2.77 -16.71
C ARG A 3 12.07 -3.70 -17.35
N THR A 4 12.50 -4.56 -18.28
CA THR A 4 11.63 -5.50 -18.99
C THR A 4 11.02 -6.52 -18.02
N GLU A 5 11.83 -7.15 -17.17
CA GLU A 5 11.35 -8.11 -16.16
C GLU A 5 10.30 -7.51 -15.23
N LEU A 6 10.41 -6.21 -14.89
CA LEU A 6 9.44 -5.51 -14.05
C LEU A 6 8.13 -5.18 -14.79
N VAL A 7 8.20 -4.72 -16.05
CA VAL A 7 7.01 -4.30 -16.82
C VAL A 7 6.19 -5.50 -17.29
N GLU A 8 6.82 -6.64 -17.50
CA GLU A 8 6.17 -7.88 -17.91
C GLU A 8 5.70 -8.74 -16.72
N ASP A 9 5.77 -8.21 -15.49
CA ASP A 9 5.35 -8.90 -14.26
C ASP A 9 5.98 -10.29 -14.07
N GLN A 10 7.20 -10.53 -14.58
CA GLN A 10 7.79 -11.88 -14.65
C GLN A 10 7.99 -12.53 -13.27
N HIS A 11 8.12 -11.71 -12.22
CA HIS A 11 8.30 -12.15 -10.83
C HIS A 11 7.08 -11.85 -9.95
N LEU A 12 5.93 -11.50 -10.54
CA LEU A 12 4.72 -11.20 -9.78
C LEU A 12 4.01 -12.49 -9.35
N PHE A 13 4.00 -12.76 -8.05
CA PHE A 13 3.31 -13.92 -7.51
C PHE A 13 1.79 -13.80 -7.61
N PRO A 14 1.06 -14.92 -7.85
CA PRO A 14 -0.40 -14.91 -7.92
C PRO A 14 -1.08 -14.31 -6.68
N GLY A 15 -0.56 -14.58 -5.48
CA GLY A 15 -1.12 -14.02 -4.24
C GLY A 15 -1.03 -12.48 -4.18
N VAL A 16 0.09 -11.91 -4.64
CA VAL A 16 0.26 -10.46 -4.74
C VAL A 16 -0.69 -9.89 -5.82
N ARG A 17 -0.77 -10.55 -6.98
CA ARG A 17 -1.68 -10.16 -8.07
C ARG A 17 -3.13 -10.10 -7.59
N PHE A 18 -3.61 -11.15 -6.91
CA PHE A 18 -5.00 -11.19 -6.42
C PHE A 18 -5.28 -10.16 -5.33
N ALA A 19 -4.33 -9.88 -4.43
CA ALA A 19 -4.50 -8.82 -3.44
C ALA A 19 -4.63 -7.43 -4.08
N VAL A 20 -3.81 -7.14 -5.10
CA VAL A 20 -3.88 -5.87 -5.85
C VAL A 20 -5.16 -5.80 -6.69
N ASP A 21 -5.53 -6.87 -7.39
CA ASP A 21 -6.76 -6.95 -8.19
C ASP A 21 -8.00 -6.78 -7.31
N ALA A 22 -8.01 -7.32 -6.09
CA ALA A 22 -9.09 -7.11 -5.13
C ALA A 22 -9.26 -5.63 -4.81
N TYR A 23 -8.16 -4.90 -4.58
CA TYR A 23 -8.21 -3.47 -4.30
C TYR A 23 -8.74 -2.65 -5.50
N VAL A 24 -8.28 -2.97 -6.71
CA VAL A 24 -8.78 -2.33 -7.94
C VAL A 24 -10.28 -2.61 -8.13
N ASN A 25 -10.72 -3.85 -7.89
CA ASN A 25 -12.13 -4.22 -7.99
C ASN A 25 -12.99 -3.52 -6.93
N PHE A 26 -12.53 -3.45 -5.68
CA PHE A 26 -13.19 -2.71 -4.60
C PHE A 26 -13.43 -1.25 -5.00
N ALA A 27 -12.38 -0.56 -5.47
CA ALA A 27 -12.49 0.83 -5.92
C ALA A 27 -13.44 1.02 -7.12
N ARG A 28 -13.62 -0.03 -7.94
CA ARG A 28 -14.53 -0.01 -9.09
C ARG A 28 -16.00 -0.23 -8.69
N THR A 29 -16.26 -1.00 -7.64
CA THR A 29 -17.62 -1.45 -7.29
C THR A 29 -18.25 -0.71 -6.11
N GLU A 30 -17.43 -0.24 -5.17
CA GLU A 30 -17.92 0.47 -3.99
C GLU A 30 -18.34 1.91 -4.31
N PRO A 31 -19.24 2.51 -3.50
CA PRO A 31 -19.50 3.95 -3.58
C PRO A 31 -18.20 4.74 -3.47
N TRP A 32 -18.04 5.76 -4.31
CA TRP A 32 -16.77 6.50 -4.42
C TRP A 32 -16.23 7.07 -3.08
N PRO A 33 -17.04 7.50 -2.07
CA PRO A 33 -16.48 7.93 -0.79
C PRO A 33 -15.91 6.77 0.03
N ILE A 34 -16.50 5.58 -0.08
CA ILE A 34 -16.03 4.35 0.58
C ILE A 34 -14.74 3.87 -0.10
N ALA A 35 -14.69 3.95 -1.43
CA ALA A 35 -13.45 3.71 -2.18
C ALA A 35 -12.34 4.68 -1.74
N ILE A 36 -12.62 5.97 -1.53
CA ILE A 36 -11.65 6.93 -1.00
C ILE A 36 -11.24 6.59 0.44
N ALA A 37 -12.17 6.20 1.31
CA ALA A 37 -11.84 5.83 2.70
C ALA A 37 -10.79 4.71 2.77
N SER A 38 -10.79 3.76 1.83
CA SER A 38 -9.77 2.71 1.75
C SER A 38 -8.35 3.21 1.43
N SER A 39 -8.17 4.45 0.93
CA SER A 39 -6.84 5.03 0.71
C SER A 39 -6.17 5.48 2.02
N LEU A 40 -6.94 5.67 3.10
CA LEU A 40 -6.49 6.29 4.36
C LEU A 40 -5.39 5.54 5.12
N THR A 41 -4.99 4.36 4.66
CA THR A 41 -3.69 3.77 5.03
C THR A 41 -2.51 4.74 4.82
N GLU A 42 -2.68 5.75 3.94
CA GLU A 42 -1.70 6.80 3.70
C GLU A 42 -1.44 7.70 4.91
N LEU A 43 -2.37 7.77 5.89
CA LEU A 43 -2.12 8.42 7.17
C LEU A 43 -0.93 7.81 7.91
N PHE A 44 -0.61 6.54 7.66
CA PHE A 44 0.46 5.80 8.33
C PHE A 44 1.72 5.67 7.46
N ALA A 45 1.64 5.99 6.17
CA ALA A 45 2.73 5.78 5.22
C ALA A 45 3.99 6.65 5.46
N PRO A 46 3.90 7.97 5.78
CA PRO A 46 5.07 8.84 5.89
C PRO A 46 6.11 8.38 6.91
N ASP A 47 5.67 7.97 8.11
CA ASP A 47 6.56 7.58 9.19
C ASP A 47 7.22 6.23 8.87
N LEU A 48 6.45 5.28 8.31
CA LEU A 48 6.98 3.99 7.85
C LEU A 48 8.00 4.16 6.72
N MET A 49 7.75 5.05 5.76
CA MET A 49 8.67 5.33 4.66
C MET A 49 9.95 5.99 5.16
N THR A 50 9.85 6.91 6.13
CA THR A 50 11.02 7.52 6.79
C THR A 50 11.89 6.46 7.49
N ALA A 51 11.27 5.57 8.25
CA ALA A 51 11.97 4.47 8.92
C ALA A 51 12.64 3.52 7.91
N ARG A 52 11.94 3.17 6.82
CA ARG A 52 12.46 2.31 5.75
C ARG A 52 13.65 2.94 5.02
N LEU A 53 13.61 4.25 4.75
CA LEU A 53 14.73 4.98 4.14
C LEU A 53 15.98 4.90 5.02
N ALA A 54 15.86 5.20 6.32
CA ALA A 54 16.97 5.12 7.26
C ALA A 54 17.53 3.68 7.36
N ALA A 55 16.66 2.68 7.32
CA ALA A 55 17.07 1.28 7.32
C ALA A 55 17.81 0.88 6.03
N PHE A 56 17.34 1.32 4.85
CA PHE A 56 18.03 1.06 3.58
C PHE A 56 19.44 1.63 3.55
N GLU A 57 19.60 2.90 3.94
CA GLU A 57 20.89 3.57 3.95
C GLU A 57 21.88 2.94 4.94
N ARG A 58 21.39 2.39 6.06
CA ARG A 58 22.23 1.76 7.09
C ARG A 58 22.58 0.29 6.78
N PHE A 59 21.60 -0.51 6.40
CA PHE A 59 21.75 -1.98 6.36
C PHE A 59 21.96 -2.53 4.94
N TYR A 60 21.64 -1.75 3.91
CA TYR A 60 21.72 -2.20 2.51
C TYR A 60 22.52 -1.21 1.64
N PRO A 61 23.80 -0.93 1.97
CA PRO A 61 24.59 0.13 1.32
C PRO A 61 24.91 -0.14 -0.15
N TRP A 62 24.63 -1.34 -0.66
CA TRP A 62 24.80 -1.73 -2.06
C TRP A 62 23.65 -1.26 -2.96
N ILE A 63 22.53 -0.78 -2.40
CA ILE A 63 21.43 -0.21 -3.17
C ILE A 63 21.83 1.18 -3.68
N ASP A 64 21.63 1.43 -4.98
CA ASP A 64 21.87 2.75 -5.59
C ASP A 64 20.98 3.81 -4.92
N PRO A 65 21.53 4.92 -4.38
CA PRO A 65 20.76 5.97 -3.73
C PRO A 65 19.64 6.59 -4.59
N ARG A 66 19.78 6.55 -5.93
CA ARG A 66 18.74 7.01 -6.87
C ARG A 66 17.49 6.12 -6.81
N GLY A 67 17.65 4.84 -6.46
CA GLY A 67 16.55 3.90 -6.26
C GLY A 67 15.65 4.30 -5.07
N LEU A 68 16.14 5.14 -4.16
CA LEU A 68 15.40 5.58 -2.97
C LEU A 68 14.59 6.87 -3.19
N ASP A 69 14.70 7.51 -4.35
CA ASP A 69 14.02 8.78 -4.66
C ASP A 69 12.50 8.68 -4.69
N TYR A 70 11.96 7.48 -4.96
CA TYR A 70 10.53 7.22 -4.83
C TYR A 70 10.05 7.41 -3.38
N PHE A 71 10.75 6.80 -2.43
CA PHE A 71 10.39 6.88 -1.01
C PHE A 71 10.53 8.31 -0.47
N ARG A 72 11.61 9.02 -0.83
CA ARG A 72 11.83 10.42 -0.41
C ARG A 72 10.69 11.34 -0.85
N ARG A 73 10.22 11.19 -2.09
CA ARG A 73 9.09 11.97 -2.62
C ARG A 73 7.77 11.58 -1.95
N ARG A 74 7.54 10.29 -1.72
CA ARG A 74 6.28 9.82 -1.12
C ARG A 74 6.07 10.28 0.31
N VAL A 75 7.14 10.44 1.10
CA VAL A 75 7.05 11.00 2.47
C VAL A 75 6.41 12.39 2.47
N ALA A 76 6.78 13.25 1.53
CA ALA A 76 6.21 14.60 1.41
C ALA A 76 4.78 14.58 0.85
N GLN A 77 4.54 13.76 -0.17
CA GLN A 77 3.24 13.74 -0.87
C GLN A 77 2.12 13.09 -0.05
N ALA A 78 2.40 11.96 0.63
CA ALA A 78 1.37 11.15 1.27
C ALA A 78 0.63 11.89 2.40
N ARG A 79 1.23 12.92 3.02
CA ARG A 79 0.54 13.76 4.01
C ARG A 79 -0.60 14.56 3.38
N GLY A 80 -0.33 15.22 2.24
CA GLY A 80 -1.34 16.00 1.53
C GLY A 80 -2.47 15.14 0.98
N ASP A 81 -2.12 14.01 0.35
CA ASP A 81 -3.09 13.07 -0.19
C ASP A 81 -4.01 12.51 0.92
N ALA A 82 -3.44 12.20 2.10
CA ALA A 82 -4.20 11.69 3.23
C ALA A 82 -5.13 12.74 3.87
N ASP A 83 -4.69 14.01 3.95
CA ASP A 83 -5.52 15.09 4.47
C ASP A 83 -6.77 15.32 3.60
N GLU A 84 -6.60 15.31 2.27
CA GLU A 84 -7.71 15.45 1.32
C GLU A 84 -8.67 14.26 1.41
N ALA A 85 -8.15 13.03 1.40
CA ALA A 85 -8.96 11.82 1.53
C ALA A 85 -9.72 11.78 2.86
N LEU A 86 -9.10 12.24 3.96
CA LEU A 86 -9.73 12.29 5.27
C LEU A 86 -10.86 13.31 5.30
N ALA A 87 -10.64 14.50 4.74
CA ALA A 87 -11.67 15.54 4.66
C ALA A 87 -12.90 15.04 3.89
N ILE A 88 -12.70 14.43 2.73
CA ILE A 88 -13.76 13.81 1.92
C ILE A 88 -14.47 12.70 2.72
N THR A 89 -13.71 11.81 3.36
CA THR A 89 -14.30 10.71 4.13
C THR A 89 -15.19 11.25 5.25
N LEU A 90 -14.74 12.26 5.99
CA LEU A 90 -15.51 12.88 7.08
C LEU A 90 -16.76 13.61 6.57
N GLU A 91 -16.68 14.26 5.41
CA GLU A 91 -17.80 14.98 4.81
C GLU A 91 -18.91 14.03 4.33
N TYR A 92 -18.53 12.97 3.61
CA TYR A 92 -19.48 12.09 2.93
C TYR A 92 -19.88 10.86 3.75
N CYS A 93 -19.02 10.37 4.66
CA CYS A 93 -19.34 9.27 5.56
C CYS A 93 -19.85 9.80 6.92
N ASN A 94 -20.88 10.64 6.89
CA ASN A 94 -21.36 11.41 8.04
C ASN A 94 -22.51 10.75 8.82
N MET A 95 -22.92 9.54 8.43
CA MET A 95 -23.90 8.73 9.15
C MET A 95 -23.23 7.51 9.78
N PRO A 96 -23.72 6.99 10.92
CA PRO A 96 -23.11 5.84 11.59
C PRO A 96 -22.90 4.63 10.68
N GLU A 97 -23.81 4.39 9.75
CA GLU A 97 -23.73 3.31 8.76
C GLU A 97 -22.54 3.53 7.82
N LEU A 98 -22.40 4.74 7.27
CA LEU A 98 -21.31 5.09 6.36
C LEU A 98 -19.96 5.14 7.05
N GLN A 99 -19.91 5.58 8.31
CA GLN A 99 -18.69 5.53 9.13
C GLN A 99 -18.20 4.09 9.30
N ARG A 100 -19.12 3.15 9.56
CA ARG A 100 -18.77 1.72 9.64
C ARG A 100 -18.27 1.18 8.31
N GLU A 101 -18.88 1.57 7.18
CA GLU A 101 -18.36 1.19 5.86
C GLU A 101 -16.98 1.79 5.58
N ALA A 102 -16.72 3.05 5.94
CA ALA A 102 -15.40 3.66 5.79
C ALA A 102 -14.33 2.94 6.61
N ILE A 103 -14.65 2.52 7.85
CA ILE A 103 -13.75 1.72 8.69
C ILE A 103 -13.50 0.36 8.04
N ARG A 104 -14.54 -0.33 7.59
CA ARG A 104 -14.40 -1.61 6.88
C ARG A 104 -13.56 -1.49 5.60
N ALA A 105 -13.69 -0.38 4.87
CA ALA A 105 -12.88 -0.11 3.68
C ALA A 105 -11.39 0.03 4.03
N LEU A 106 -11.08 0.66 5.17
CA LEU A 106 -9.71 0.77 5.67
C LEU A 106 -9.18 -0.58 6.16
N GLU A 107 -9.99 -1.39 6.86
CA GLU A 107 -9.66 -2.75 7.27
C GLU A 107 -9.34 -3.64 6.05
N PHE A 108 -10.21 -3.63 5.04
CA PHE A 108 -9.99 -4.31 3.77
C PHE A 108 -8.66 -3.94 3.11
N LYS A 109 -8.30 -2.64 3.12
CA LYS A 109 -7.01 -2.19 2.59
C LYS A 109 -5.83 -2.77 3.38
N CYS A 110 -5.92 -2.80 4.71
CA CYS A 110 -4.90 -3.41 5.55
C CYS A 110 -4.74 -4.91 5.23
N ASP A 111 -5.85 -5.64 5.06
CA ASP A 111 -5.83 -7.06 4.69
C ASP A 111 -5.21 -7.30 3.31
N ALA A 112 -5.47 -6.42 2.33
CA ALA A 112 -4.85 -6.50 1.02
C ALA A 112 -3.32 -6.31 1.11
N LEU A 113 -2.86 -5.30 1.86
CA LEU A 113 -1.42 -5.07 2.08
C LEU A 113 -0.77 -6.25 2.82
N TRP A 114 -1.46 -6.82 3.80
CA TRP A 114 -0.98 -7.97 4.56
C TRP A 114 -0.87 -9.21 3.66
N SER A 115 -1.88 -9.48 2.84
CA SER A 115 -1.90 -10.60 1.89
C SER A 115 -0.75 -10.53 0.88
N MET A 116 -0.36 -9.33 0.45
CA MET A 116 0.83 -9.16 -0.39
C MET A 116 2.10 -9.60 0.34
N LEU A 117 2.25 -9.22 1.61
CA LEU A 117 3.41 -9.60 2.42
C LEU A 117 3.45 -11.09 2.71
N ASP A 118 2.31 -11.72 3.00
CA ASP A 118 2.21 -13.17 3.21
C ASP A 118 2.63 -13.95 1.94
N ALA A 119 2.17 -13.52 0.77
CA ALA A 119 2.56 -14.14 -0.50
C ALA A 119 4.06 -14.01 -0.78
N ILE A 120 4.66 -12.86 -0.47
CA ILE A 120 6.10 -12.61 -0.61
C ILE A 120 6.88 -13.46 0.41
N HIS A 121 6.41 -13.52 1.66
CA HIS A 121 7.03 -14.30 2.72
C HIS A 121 7.04 -15.78 2.37
N HIS A 122 5.91 -16.34 1.95
CA HIS A 122 5.81 -17.73 1.53
C HIS A 122 6.74 -18.05 0.34
N ALA A 123 6.90 -17.12 -0.60
CA ALA A 123 7.73 -17.33 -1.77
C ALA A 123 9.25 -17.27 -1.50
N TYR A 124 9.70 -16.48 -0.52
CA TYR A 124 11.12 -16.19 -0.33
C TYR A 124 11.69 -16.52 1.05
N ALA A 125 10.88 -16.61 2.10
CA ALA A 125 11.34 -16.91 3.45
C ALA A 125 11.16 -18.39 3.82
N ASP A 126 10.09 -19.03 3.34
CA ASP A 126 9.86 -20.46 3.60
C ASP A 126 10.80 -21.39 2.81
N GLN A 127 11.47 -20.87 1.78
CA GLN A 127 12.45 -21.64 0.99
C GLN A 127 13.76 -21.89 1.73
N ASP A 128 14.07 -21.13 2.78
CA ASP A 128 15.27 -21.32 3.62
C ASP A 128 15.07 -22.39 4.72
N ASN A 129 13.88 -23.03 4.79
CA ASN A 129 13.55 -24.10 5.75
C ASN A 129 13.54 -25.52 5.12
N LEU A 130 14.10 -25.69 3.91
CA LEU A 130 14.33 -26.97 3.22
C LEU A 130 15.80 -27.10 2.79
#